data_AF-A0A068TMV6-F1
#
_entry.id   AF-A0A068TMV6-F1
#
_cell.length_a   1.000
_cell.length_b   1.000
_cell.length_c   1.000
_cell.angle_alpha   90.00
_cell.angle_beta   90.00
_cell.angle_gamma   90.00
#
_symmetry.space_group_name_H-M   'P 1'
#
loop_
_entity.id
_entity.type
_entity.pdbx_description
1 polymer ?
#
loop_
_entity_poly.entity_id
_entity_poly.type
_entity_poly.pdbx_seq_one_letter_code
_entity_poly.pdbx_strand_id
1 'polypeptide(L)'
;MPLSSLRDAFDRVGKKQKLSISKSQEVIDQVRHEVEQALVDIQSDHVATWALVDIQSDDVATSPIDQRSILDELRNKLNMIAPLNQLEGSQKELNLSLNKYQKVLDKTLNPDISKAYRNVDFDPHTLHQIILNHFYREGLFDVADSLIQEAGEPEAISLRLKFVELHEILEAMKLRNLEPALQWVSENFEQLKECGLFLKLKLHKLQFVEILQKRCQADALDYAKTYLAPLASVHMDEIQKLMGCLLWVGKLDSSPYSELVDPSNWEKMTEEITEQFCSFLGQSSPSPLSVALAAGIEGLPTLLKLATVMAAKKQEWLAMKQLPVPVELGKEFQYHSIFVCPVSREQGSEENPPMLLPCGHVLCKHSIHKLSKNSTRSFKCPYCPQDASVTQCRQLFF
;
A
#
# COMPACT_ATOMS: atom_id res chain seq x y z
N MET A 1 6.12 8.38 2.48
CA MET A 1 5.90 9.67 3.21
C MET A 1 5.95 9.45 4.73
N PRO A 2 6.55 10.33 5.56
CA PRO A 2 6.69 10.09 6.99
C PRO A 2 5.37 10.32 7.74
N LEU A 3 4.57 9.27 7.84
CA LEU A 3 3.32 9.21 8.62
C LEU A 3 3.52 9.47 10.12
N SER A 4 4.77 9.42 10.61
CA SER A 4 5.12 9.72 12.01
C SER A 4 4.70 11.14 12.41
N SER A 5 4.93 12.13 11.54
CA SER A 5 4.55 13.52 11.82
C SER A 5 3.03 13.72 11.90
N LEU A 6 2.27 12.99 11.07
CA LEU A 6 0.82 13.00 11.08
C LEU A 6 0.28 12.31 12.35
N ARG A 7 0.89 11.18 12.72
CA ARG A 7 0.59 10.45 13.96
C ARG A 7 0.85 11.32 15.20
N ASP A 8 1.99 11.99 15.27
CA ASP A 8 2.32 12.89 16.37
C ASP A 8 1.33 14.07 16.48
N ALA A 9 0.87 14.60 15.35
CA ALA A 9 -0.13 15.66 15.32
C ALA A 9 -1.50 15.15 15.78
N PHE A 10 -1.89 13.94 15.37
CA PHE A 10 -3.13 13.29 15.81
C PHE A 10 -3.10 12.95 17.31
N ASP A 11 -1.98 12.43 17.81
CA ASP A 11 -1.81 12.10 19.23
C ASP A 11 -1.95 13.34 20.12
N ARG A 12 -1.52 14.52 19.64
CA ARG A 12 -1.76 15.79 20.34
C ARG A 12 -3.24 16.14 20.41
N VAL A 13 -4.00 15.90 19.34
CA VAL A 13 -5.46 16.07 19.34
C VAL A 13 -6.10 15.11 20.33
N GLY A 14 -5.73 13.83 20.31
CA GLY A 14 -6.24 12.83 21.24
C GLY A 14 -5.96 13.18 22.71
N LYS A 15 -4.76 13.67 23.03
CA LYS A 15 -4.42 14.17 24.38
C LYS A 15 -5.28 15.38 24.78
N LYS A 16 -5.47 16.33 23.87
CA LYS A 16 -6.30 17.53 24.13
C LYS A 16 -7.78 17.20 24.26
N GLN A 17 -8.28 16.21 23.50
CA GLN A 17 -9.65 15.72 23.64
C GLN A 17 -9.88 15.08 25.00
N LYS A 18 -8.98 14.18 25.44
CA LYS A 18 -9.06 13.57 26.79
C LYS A 18 -9.03 14.63 27.89
N LEU A 19 -8.14 15.63 27.77
CA LEU A 19 -8.08 16.74 28.72
C LEU A 19 -9.36 17.57 28.71
N SER A 20 -9.92 17.86 27.54
CA SER A 20 -11.18 18.61 27.40
C SER A 20 -12.34 17.85 28.06
N ILE A 21 -12.46 16.54 27.82
CA ILE A 21 -13.49 15.69 28.42
C ILE A 21 -13.33 15.67 29.95
N SER A 22 -12.11 15.46 30.46
CA SER A 22 -11.85 15.46 31.90
C SER A 22 -12.23 16.78 32.56
N LYS A 23 -11.86 17.92 31.96
CA LYS A 23 -12.24 19.25 32.45
C LYS A 23 -13.75 19.49 32.39
N SER A 24 -14.39 19.07 31.31
CA SER A 24 -15.85 19.19 31.18
C SER A 24 -16.57 18.35 32.23
N GLN A 25 -16.09 17.14 32.51
CA GLN A 25 -16.65 16.29 33.56
C GLN A 25 -16.48 16.92 34.94
N GLU A 26 -15.28 17.44 35.26
CA GLU A 26 -15.01 18.13 36.53
C GLU A 26 -15.93 19.34 36.75
N VAL A 27 -16.16 20.15 35.71
CA VAL A 27 -17.09 21.29 35.77
C VAL A 27 -18.54 20.82 35.98
N ILE A 28 -18.96 19.76 35.29
CA ILE A 28 -20.31 19.17 35.46
C ILE A 28 -20.48 18.64 36.88
N ASP A 29 -19.47 17.95 37.42
CA ASP A 29 -19.49 17.40 38.76
C ASP A 29 -19.52 18.50 39.83
N GLN A 30 -18.80 19.60 39.64
CA GLN A 30 -18.87 20.77 40.52
C GLN A 30 -20.27 21.41 40.51
N VAL A 31 -20.84 21.66 39.32
CA VAL A 31 -22.21 22.20 39.20
C VAL A 31 -23.22 21.26 39.84
N ARG A 32 -23.07 19.95 39.61
CA ARG A 32 -23.94 18.92 40.19
C ARG A 32 -23.85 18.92 41.71
N HIS A 33 -22.65 18.98 42.27
CA HIS A 33 -22.43 19.00 43.72
C HIS A 33 -23.10 20.21 44.38
N GLU A 34 -22.96 21.41 43.80
CA GLU A 34 -23.60 22.61 44.34
C GLU A 34 -25.14 22.53 44.27
N VAL A 35 -25.69 21.98 43.19
CA VAL A 35 -27.14 21.77 43.04
C VAL A 35 -27.65 20.72 44.04
N GLU A 36 -26.93 19.60 44.20
CA GLU A 36 -27.28 18.55 45.16
C GLU A 36 -27.18 19.05 46.61
N GLN A 37 -26.16 19.85 46.94
CA GLN A 37 -26.02 20.46 48.26
C GLN A 37 -27.18 21.42 48.55
N ALA A 38 -27.53 22.30 47.62
CA ALA A 38 -28.67 23.20 47.78
C ALA A 38 -29.99 22.43 47.93
N LEU A 39 -30.16 21.29 47.26
CA LEU A 39 -31.33 20.42 47.44
C LEU A 39 -31.37 19.81 48.84
N VAL A 40 -30.24 19.35 49.37
CA VAL A 40 -30.15 18.83 50.74
C VAL A 40 -30.51 19.91 51.74
N ASP A 41 -29.96 21.12 51.59
CA ASP A 41 -30.19 22.25 52.50
C ASP A 41 -31.69 22.63 52.54
N ILE A 42 -32.35 22.68 51.37
CA ILE A 42 -33.80 22.91 51.26
C ILE A 42 -34.62 21.79 51.94
N GLN A 43 -34.19 20.53 51.81
CA GLN A 43 -34.87 19.39 52.43
C GLN A 43 -34.66 19.34 53.94
N SER A 44 -33.47 19.65 54.44
CA SER A 44 -33.18 19.72 55.87
C SER A 44 -33.96 20.84 56.57
N ASP A 45 -34.19 21.96 55.90
CA ASP A 45 -35.04 23.04 56.43
C ASP A 45 -36.51 22.63 56.51
N HIS A 46 -37.02 21.92 55.50
CA HIS A 46 -38.35 21.31 55.59
C HIS A 46 -38.44 20.33 56.77
N VAL A 47 -37.34 19.62 57.06
CA VAL A 47 -37.21 18.68 58.18
C VAL A 47 -36.96 19.37 59.55
N ALA A 48 -36.54 20.62 59.60
CA ALA A 48 -36.53 21.39 60.85
C ALA A 48 -37.92 21.99 61.14
N THR A 49 -38.65 22.35 60.07
CA THR A 49 -39.92 23.07 60.16
C THR A 49 -41.08 22.16 60.62
N TRP A 50 -41.22 20.93 60.11
CA TRP A 50 -42.22 19.96 60.61
C TRP A 50 -41.99 19.51 62.07
N ALA A 51 -40.73 19.45 62.53
CA ALA A 51 -40.39 19.02 63.90
C ALA A 51 -40.75 20.07 64.96
N LEU A 52 -40.90 21.34 64.57
CA LEU A 52 -41.38 22.43 65.44
C LEU A 52 -42.91 22.53 65.50
N VAL A 53 -43.65 21.85 64.63
CA VAL A 53 -45.13 21.93 64.56
C VAL A 53 -45.82 20.98 65.55
N ASP A 54 -45.09 20.05 66.18
CA ASP A 54 -45.63 19.10 67.18
C ASP A 54 -45.70 19.64 68.63
N ILE A 55 -45.42 20.93 68.86
CA ILE A 55 -45.63 21.58 70.16
C ILE A 55 -46.69 22.68 69.99
N GLN A 56 -47.88 22.42 70.55
CA GLN A 56 -49.05 23.31 70.56
C GLN A 56 -48.72 24.73 71.04
N SER A 57 -49.05 25.75 70.24
CA SER A 57 -49.80 26.94 70.66
C SER A 57 -49.94 27.95 69.51
N ASP A 58 -51.12 28.56 69.43
CA ASP A 58 -51.48 29.66 68.54
C ASP A 58 -50.50 30.86 68.60
N ASP A 59 -50.38 31.51 67.44
CA ASP A 59 -49.95 32.92 67.25
C ASP A 59 -48.44 33.24 67.28
N VAL A 60 -47.69 32.86 66.23
CA VAL A 60 -46.46 33.57 65.82
C VAL A 60 -46.33 33.54 64.29
N ALA A 61 -46.24 34.72 63.68
CA ALA A 61 -45.91 34.91 62.27
C ALA A 61 -44.53 34.31 61.93
N THR A 62 -44.52 33.14 61.30
CA THR A 62 -43.30 32.52 60.76
C THR A 62 -42.96 33.17 59.42
N SER A 63 -41.85 33.92 59.42
CA SER A 63 -41.27 34.60 58.27
C SER A 63 -40.99 33.61 57.10
N PRO A 64 -41.32 33.93 55.84
CA PRO A 64 -41.06 33.06 54.68
C PRO A 64 -39.61 33.23 54.17
N ILE A 65 -38.63 33.10 55.06
CA ILE A 65 -37.23 33.38 54.74
C ILE A 65 -36.35 32.24 55.27
N ASP A 66 -36.03 31.30 54.37
CA ASP A 66 -34.66 30.75 54.28
C ASP A 66 -34.35 30.15 52.88
N GLN A 67 -35.36 29.64 52.16
CA GLN A 67 -35.17 29.10 50.79
C GLN A 67 -34.60 30.11 49.78
N ARG A 68 -34.94 31.40 49.96
CA ARG A 68 -34.47 32.47 49.07
C ARG A 68 -32.97 32.76 49.28
N SER A 69 -32.49 32.61 50.51
CA SER A 69 -31.07 32.78 50.86
C SER A 69 -30.22 31.67 50.22
N ILE A 70 -30.70 30.42 50.32
CA ILE A 70 -30.07 29.22 49.75
C ILE A 70 -29.98 29.32 48.22
N LEU A 71 -31.05 29.78 47.55
CA LEU A 71 -31.04 29.98 46.10
C LEU A 71 -30.12 31.12 45.65
N ASP A 72 -30.02 32.21 46.43
CA ASP A 72 -29.07 33.30 46.15
C ASP A 72 -27.62 32.85 46.38
N GLU A 73 -27.36 32.01 47.38
CA GLU A 73 -26.05 31.40 47.62
C GLU A 73 -25.66 30.44 46.48
N LEU A 74 -26.56 29.55 46.06
CA LEU A 74 -26.36 28.67 44.90
C LEU A 74 -26.05 29.48 43.63
N ARG A 75 -26.82 30.55 43.38
CA ARG A 75 -26.58 31.45 42.25
C ARG A 75 -25.17 32.05 42.31
N ASN A 76 -24.72 32.49 43.48
CA ASN A 76 -23.38 33.06 43.65
C ASN A 76 -22.30 32.01 43.41
N LYS A 77 -22.45 30.78 43.92
CA LYS A 77 -21.50 29.68 43.70
C LYS A 77 -21.43 29.28 42.23
N LEU A 78 -22.57 29.17 41.53
CA LEU A 78 -22.60 28.88 40.09
C LEU A 78 -21.97 30.00 39.25
N ASN A 79 -22.16 31.27 39.63
CA ASN A 79 -21.50 32.40 38.97
C ASN A 79 -19.98 32.38 39.19
N MET A 80 -19.51 31.95 40.37
CA MET A 80 -18.08 31.80 40.66
C MET A 80 -17.45 30.64 39.87
N ILE A 81 -18.16 29.53 39.69
CA ILE A 81 -17.71 28.40 38.85
C ILE A 81 -17.65 28.83 37.37
N ALA A 82 -18.57 29.68 36.92
CA ALA A 82 -18.66 30.15 35.53
C ALA A 82 -18.55 29.01 34.49
N PRO A 83 -19.40 27.97 34.60
CA PRO A 83 -19.21 26.69 33.88
C PRO A 83 -19.15 26.86 32.36
N LEU A 84 -19.95 27.77 31.80
CA LEU A 84 -19.94 28.09 30.36
C LEU A 84 -18.59 28.60 29.88
N ASN A 85 -17.93 29.48 30.65
CA ASN A 85 -16.61 30.03 30.29
C ASN A 85 -15.53 28.96 30.31
N GLN A 86 -15.58 28.05 31.29
CA GLN A 86 -14.62 26.95 31.40
C GLN A 86 -14.79 25.94 30.25
N LEU A 87 -16.05 25.59 29.92
CA LEU A 87 -16.39 24.70 28.82
C LEU A 87 -16.02 25.30 27.45
N GLU A 88 -16.30 26.59 27.24
CA GLU A 88 -15.87 27.27 26.02
C GLU A 88 -14.35 27.32 25.88
N GLY A 89 -13.63 27.56 26.97
CA GLY A 89 -12.17 27.60 26.98
C GLY A 89 -11.55 26.26 26.57
N SER A 90 -12.04 25.16 27.16
CA SER A 90 -11.56 23.81 26.82
C SER A 90 -11.90 23.43 25.37
N GLN A 91 -13.10 23.78 24.90
CA GLN A 91 -13.51 23.56 23.51
C GLN A 91 -12.67 24.38 22.52
N LYS A 92 -12.34 25.65 22.82
CA LYS A 92 -11.47 26.50 21.99
C LYS A 92 -10.07 25.89 21.86
N GLU A 93 -9.47 25.40 22.94
CA GLU A 93 -8.17 24.72 22.88
C GLU A 93 -8.17 23.44 22.03
N LEU A 94 -9.24 22.65 22.13
CA LEU A 94 -9.43 21.45 21.31
C LEU A 94 -9.53 21.82 19.83
N ASN A 95 -10.39 22.79 19.49
CA ASN A 95 -10.58 23.28 18.12
C ASN A 95 -9.28 23.83 17.51
N LEU A 96 -8.46 24.54 18.29
CA LEU A 96 -7.14 25.00 17.82
C LEU A 96 -6.22 23.83 17.46
N SER A 97 -6.26 22.74 18.23
CA SER A 97 -5.47 21.55 17.97
C SER A 97 -5.98 20.78 16.74
N LEU A 98 -7.29 20.67 16.59
CA LEU A 98 -7.94 20.11 15.40
C LEU A 98 -7.60 20.90 14.12
N ASN A 99 -7.70 22.23 14.17
CA ASN A 99 -7.35 23.09 13.04
C ASN A 99 -5.87 22.98 12.65
N LYS A 100 -4.97 22.83 13.63
CA LYS A 100 -3.55 22.57 13.37
C LYS A 100 -3.34 21.20 12.71
N TYR A 101 -4.02 20.18 13.19
CA TYR A 101 -3.98 18.83 12.60
C TYR A 101 -4.49 18.84 11.16
N GLN A 102 -5.62 19.49 10.87
CA GLN A 102 -6.14 19.65 9.51
C GLN A 102 -5.12 20.28 8.58
N LYS A 103 -4.45 21.37 9.01
CA LYS A 103 -3.38 22.00 8.21
C LYS A 103 -2.19 21.07 7.95
N VAL A 104 -1.83 20.20 8.89
CA VAL A 104 -0.76 19.20 8.70
C VAL A 104 -1.23 18.10 7.73
N LEU A 105 -2.48 17.67 7.86
CA LEU A 105 -3.10 16.67 7.01
C LEU A 105 -3.18 17.15 5.56
N ASP A 106 -3.65 18.37 5.31
CA ASP A 106 -3.71 18.98 3.98
C ASP A 106 -2.32 19.06 3.34
N LYS A 107 -1.31 19.49 4.09
CA LYS A 107 0.07 19.59 3.59
C LYS A 107 0.70 18.22 3.27
N THR A 108 0.28 17.18 3.97
CA THR A 108 0.87 15.84 3.84
C THR A 108 0.17 15.05 2.74
N LEU A 109 -1.16 15.10 2.68
CA LEU A 109 -1.97 14.31 1.75
C LEU A 109 -2.23 15.00 0.42
N ASN A 110 -2.30 16.34 0.41
CA ASN A 110 -2.57 17.12 -0.79
C ASN A 110 -1.43 18.11 -1.10
N PRO A 111 -0.18 17.64 -1.26
CA PRO A 111 0.88 18.52 -1.71
C PRO A 111 0.58 19.01 -3.14
N ASP A 112 0.96 20.24 -3.44
CA ASP A 112 0.90 20.77 -4.80
C ASP A 112 1.99 20.12 -5.66
N ILE A 113 1.64 18.99 -6.29
CA ILE A 113 2.52 18.16 -7.14
C ILE A 113 3.01 18.94 -8.36
N SER A 114 2.26 19.95 -8.82
CA SER A 114 2.64 20.76 -9.98
C SER A 114 3.99 21.48 -9.79
N LYS A 115 4.40 21.72 -8.54
CA LYS A 115 5.72 22.30 -8.22
C LYS A 115 6.87 21.36 -8.55
N ALA A 116 6.66 20.06 -8.43
CA ALA A 116 7.64 19.04 -8.80
C ALA A 116 7.66 18.73 -10.30
N TYR A 117 6.64 19.20 -11.04
CA TYR A 117 6.53 18.96 -12.47
C TYR A 117 7.72 19.57 -13.24
N ARG A 118 8.25 18.77 -14.16
CA ARG A 118 9.25 19.17 -15.14
C ARG A 118 8.68 18.84 -16.50
N ASN A 119 8.96 19.67 -17.50
CA ASN A 119 8.72 19.29 -18.90
C ASN A 119 9.73 18.18 -19.24
N VAL A 120 9.27 16.94 -19.11
CA VAL A 120 10.00 15.76 -19.57
C VAL A 120 9.39 15.39 -20.91
N ASP A 121 10.23 15.19 -21.92
CA ASP A 121 9.79 14.69 -23.20
C ASP A 121 9.38 13.22 -23.02
N PHE A 122 8.09 12.96 -23.07
CA PHE A 122 7.55 11.61 -23.14
C PHE A 122 7.38 11.21 -24.60
N ASP A 123 7.73 9.98 -24.94
CA ASP A 123 7.28 9.38 -26.19
C ASP A 123 5.78 9.05 -26.06
N PRO A 124 4.88 9.76 -26.78
CA PRO A 124 3.44 9.58 -26.62
C PRO A 124 3.01 8.16 -26.97
N HIS A 125 3.63 7.56 -27.99
CA HIS A 125 3.35 6.19 -28.42
C HIS A 125 3.61 5.21 -27.28
N THR A 126 4.82 5.21 -26.69
CA THR A 126 5.15 4.35 -25.54
C THR A 126 4.21 4.58 -24.36
N LEU A 127 3.85 5.84 -24.08
CA LEU A 127 2.90 6.14 -23.01
C LEU A 127 1.51 5.54 -23.29
N HIS A 128 0.97 5.70 -24.49
CA HIS A 128 -0.30 5.10 -24.89
C HIS A 128 -0.24 3.57 -24.76
N GLN A 129 0.83 2.93 -25.22
CA GLN A 129 0.99 1.48 -25.11
C GLN A 129 1.00 1.01 -23.64
N ILE A 130 1.66 1.74 -22.74
CA ILE A 130 1.67 1.44 -21.31
C ILE A 130 0.26 1.57 -20.70
N ILE A 131 -0.48 2.62 -21.07
CA ILE A 131 -1.84 2.87 -20.57
C ILE A 131 -2.81 1.81 -21.12
N LEU A 132 -2.75 1.51 -22.42
CA LEU A 132 -3.58 0.48 -23.05
C LEU A 132 -3.35 -0.90 -22.44
N ASN A 133 -2.08 -1.28 -22.25
CA ASN A 133 -1.71 -2.52 -21.60
C ASN A 133 -2.28 -2.59 -20.16
N HIS A 134 -2.24 -1.49 -19.41
CA HIS A 134 -2.87 -1.42 -18.10
C HIS A 134 -4.38 -1.64 -18.18
N PHE A 135 -5.09 -0.93 -19.06
CA PHE A 135 -6.53 -1.13 -19.22
C PHE A 135 -6.91 -2.56 -19.63
N TYR A 136 -6.13 -3.19 -20.49
CA TYR A 136 -6.35 -4.59 -20.86
C TYR A 136 -6.12 -5.56 -19.71
N ARG A 137 -5.17 -5.29 -18.80
CA ARG A 137 -4.96 -6.09 -17.59
C ARG A 137 -6.10 -5.96 -16.59
N GLU A 138 -6.69 -4.78 -16.49
CA GLU A 138 -7.83 -4.50 -15.60
C GLU A 138 -9.19 -4.88 -16.23
N GLY A 139 -9.20 -5.38 -17.47
CA GLY A 139 -10.43 -5.75 -18.19
C GLY A 139 -11.25 -4.57 -18.70
N LEU A 140 -10.68 -3.36 -18.73
CA LEU A 140 -11.31 -2.13 -19.19
C LEU A 140 -11.21 -1.97 -20.72
N PHE A 141 -11.72 -2.96 -21.45
CA PHE A 141 -11.58 -3.02 -22.92
C PHE A 141 -12.24 -1.84 -23.64
N ASP A 142 -13.43 -1.41 -23.20
CA ASP A 142 -14.14 -0.29 -23.84
C ASP A 142 -13.36 1.03 -23.74
N VAL A 143 -12.69 1.25 -22.60
CA VAL A 143 -11.86 2.44 -22.36
C VAL A 143 -10.60 2.39 -23.22
N ALA A 144 -9.98 1.22 -23.33
CA ALA A 144 -8.84 1.01 -24.20
C ALA A 144 -9.19 1.21 -25.68
N ASP A 145 -10.35 0.70 -26.12
CA ASP A 145 -10.83 0.85 -27.50
C ASP A 145 -11.12 2.33 -27.84
N SER A 146 -11.65 3.09 -26.88
CA SER A 146 -11.83 4.54 -27.01
C SER A 146 -10.49 5.27 -27.16
N LEU A 147 -9.49 4.91 -26.35
CA LEU A 147 -8.14 5.49 -26.43
C LEU A 147 -7.45 5.14 -27.75
N ILE A 148 -7.61 3.92 -28.27
CA ILE A 148 -7.06 3.53 -29.59
C ILE A 148 -7.65 4.40 -30.70
N GLN A 149 -8.96 4.64 -30.68
CA GLN A 149 -9.63 5.46 -31.69
C GLN A 149 -9.17 6.92 -31.64
N GLU A 150 -9.01 7.48 -30.45
CA GLU A 150 -8.56 8.86 -30.26
C GLU A 150 -7.07 9.07 -30.55
N ALA A 151 -6.22 8.14 -30.12
CA ALA A 151 -4.77 8.22 -30.28
C ALA A 151 -4.28 7.75 -31.66
N GLY A 152 -5.07 6.95 -32.38
CA GLY A 152 -4.70 6.40 -33.69
C GLY A 152 -3.67 5.27 -33.62
N GLU A 153 -3.82 4.37 -32.63
CA GLU A 153 -2.83 3.32 -32.29
C GLU A 153 -3.34 1.89 -32.60
N PRO A 154 -3.44 1.47 -33.89
CA PRO A 154 -4.05 0.19 -34.27
C PRO A 154 -3.21 -1.05 -33.89
N GLU A 155 -1.92 -0.88 -33.61
CA GLU A 155 -0.99 -1.98 -33.32
C GLU A 155 -1.33 -2.72 -32.00
N ALA A 156 -2.04 -2.06 -31.09
CA ALA A 156 -2.44 -2.61 -29.79
C ALA A 156 -3.57 -3.67 -29.86
N ILE A 157 -4.23 -3.83 -31.03
CA ILE A 157 -5.37 -4.75 -31.19
C ILE A 157 -4.96 -6.22 -31.00
N SER A 158 -3.75 -6.60 -31.38
CA SER A 158 -3.27 -7.98 -31.17
C SER A 158 -3.16 -8.33 -29.69
N LEU A 159 -2.70 -7.37 -28.88
CA LEU A 159 -2.57 -7.53 -27.42
C LEU A 159 -3.95 -7.62 -26.76
N ARG A 160 -4.92 -6.84 -27.25
CA ARG A 160 -6.32 -6.88 -26.79
C ARG A 160 -6.89 -8.29 -26.82
N LEU A 161 -6.77 -9.00 -27.95
CA LEU A 161 -7.33 -10.35 -28.11
C LEU A 161 -6.76 -11.33 -27.08
N LYS A 162 -5.47 -11.19 -26.74
CA LYS A 162 -4.83 -12.02 -25.71
C LYS A 162 -5.37 -11.72 -24.31
N PHE A 163 -5.59 -10.46 -23.97
CA PHE A 163 -6.16 -10.12 -22.67
C PHE A 163 -7.65 -10.46 -22.55
N VAL A 164 -8.40 -10.48 -23.66
CA VAL A 164 -9.78 -11.01 -23.68
C VAL A 164 -9.77 -12.49 -23.32
N GLU A 165 -8.92 -13.30 -23.96
CA GLU A 165 -8.73 -14.73 -23.62
C GLU A 165 -8.39 -14.92 -22.14
N LEU A 166 -7.47 -14.12 -21.59
CA LEU A 166 -7.17 -14.16 -20.15
C LEU A 166 -8.42 -13.87 -19.30
N HIS A 167 -9.16 -12.81 -19.59
CA HIS A 167 -10.34 -12.45 -18.80
C HIS A 167 -11.45 -13.51 -18.88
N GLU A 168 -11.64 -14.15 -20.03
CA GLU A 168 -12.55 -15.30 -20.16
C GLU A 168 -12.15 -16.44 -19.23
N ILE A 169 -10.85 -16.74 -19.12
CA ILE A 169 -10.31 -17.71 -18.18
C ILE A 169 -10.59 -17.28 -16.74
N LEU A 170 -10.28 -16.03 -16.37
CA LEU A 170 -10.45 -15.53 -15.00
C LEU A 170 -11.93 -15.51 -14.58
N GLU A 171 -12.86 -15.10 -15.47
CA GLU A 171 -14.30 -15.15 -15.21
C GLU A 171 -14.81 -16.59 -15.05
N ALA A 172 -14.34 -17.53 -15.86
CA ALA A 172 -14.67 -18.94 -15.69
C ALA A 172 -14.19 -19.47 -14.33
N MET A 173 -12.98 -19.09 -13.90
CA MET A 173 -12.43 -19.47 -12.60
C MET A 173 -13.26 -18.92 -11.43
N LYS A 174 -13.76 -17.68 -11.53
CA LYS A 174 -14.69 -17.10 -10.53
C LYS A 174 -15.95 -17.94 -10.38
N LEU A 175 -16.43 -18.55 -11.46
CA LEU A 175 -17.55 -19.49 -11.48
C LEU A 175 -17.17 -20.93 -11.11
N ARG A 176 -15.96 -21.15 -10.57
CA ARG A 176 -15.40 -22.48 -10.24
C ARG A 176 -15.23 -23.40 -11.45
N ASN A 177 -15.07 -22.84 -12.65
CA ASN A 177 -14.78 -23.59 -13.86
C ASN A 177 -13.30 -23.42 -14.25
N LEU A 178 -12.52 -24.49 -14.10
CA LEU A 178 -11.09 -24.52 -14.42
C LEU A 178 -10.78 -24.99 -15.85
N GLU A 179 -11.79 -25.36 -16.63
CA GLU A 179 -11.60 -25.93 -17.97
C GLU A 179 -10.87 -24.97 -18.92
N PRO A 180 -11.23 -23.67 -19.01
CA PRO A 180 -10.52 -22.75 -19.91
C PRO A 180 -9.05 -22.57 -19.51
N ALA A 181 -8.75 -22.54 -18.20
CA ALA A 181 -7.37 -22.46 -17.71
C ALA A 181 -6.57 -23.71 -18.08
N LEU A 182 -7.15 -24.90 -17.89
CA LEU A 182 -6.51 -26.18 -18.23
C LEU A 182 -6.26 -26.33 -19.74
N GLN A 183 -7.22 -25.87 -20.55
CA GLN A 183 -7.09 -25.83 -22.01
C GLN A 183 -5.93 -24.91 -22.41
N TRP A 184 -5.91 -23.68 -21.90
CA TRP A 184 -4.85 -22.71 -22.18
C TRP A 184 -3.46 -23.25 -21.82
N VAL A 185 -3.31 -23.88 -20.63
CA VAL A 185 -2.03 -24.49 -20.23
C VAL A 185 -1.62 -25.63 -21.16
N SER A 186 -2.58 -26.41 -21.64
CA SER A 186 -2.30 -27.54 -22.53
C SER A 186 -1.90 -27.09 -23.94
N GLU A 187 -2.57 -26.08 -24.48
CA GLU A 187 -2.26 -25.50 -25.80
C GLU A 187 -0.90 -24.79 -25.83
N ASN A 188 -0.52 -24.16 -24.72
CA ASN A 188 0.72 -23.38 -24.61
C ASN A 188 1.84 -24.14 -23.89
N PHE A 189 1.67 -25.44 -23.65
CA PHE A 189 2.55 -26.25 -22.80
C PHE A 189 4.02 -26.25 -23.25
N GLU A 190 4.29 -26.36 -24.56
CA GLU A 190 5.66 -26.37 -25.10
C GLU A 190 6.42 -25.06 -24.83
N GLN A 191 5.69 -23.94 -24.84
CA GLN A 191 6.26 -22.60 -24.60
C GLN A 191 6.42 -22.32 -23.12
N LEU A 192 5.53 -22.85 -22.26
CA LEU A 192 5.58 -22.72 -20.81
C LEU A 192 6.66 -23.61 -20.14
N LYS A 193 7.18 -24.63 -20.85
CA LYS A 193 8.25 -25.53 -20.37
C LYS A 193 7.96 -26.08 -18.95
N GLU A 194 8.91 -26.00 -18.04
CA GLU A 194 8.79 -26.48 -16.65
C GLU A 194 7.71 -25.76 -15.85
N CYS A 195 7.43 -24.48 -16.15
CA CYS A 195 6.36 -23.72 -15.49
C CYS A 195 4.98 -24.28 -15.85
N GLY A 196 4.81 -24.79 -17.08
CA GLY A 196 3.58 -25.42 -17.54
C GLY A 196 3.19 -26.66 -16.74
N LEU A 197 4.16 -27.51 -16.38
CA LEU A 197 3.93 -28.70 -15.54
C LEU A 197 3.43 -28.32 -14.14
N PHE A 198 4.05 -27.32 -13.52
CA PHE A 198 3.68 -26.86 -12.18
C PHE A 198 2.28 -26.22 -12.17
N LEU A 199 1.99 -25.39 -13.17
CA LEU A 199 0.69 -24.74 -13.30
C LEU A 199 -0.43 -25.77 -13.52
N LYS A 200 -0.16 -26.78 -14.36
CA LYS A 200 -1.08 -27.90 -14.62
C LYS A 200 -1.36 -28.71 -13.35
N LEU A 201 -0.34 -29.01 -12.55
CA LEU A 201 -0.51 -29.70 -11.26
C LEU A 201 -1.40 -28.88 -10.31
N LYS A 202 -1.12 -27.58 -10.15
CA LYS A 202 -1.89 -26.68 -9.27
C LYS A 202 -3.37 -26.62 -9.68
N LEU A 203 -3.65 -26.49 -10.98
CA LEU A 203 -5.01 -26.51 -11.51
C LEU A 203 -5.73 -27.83 -11.24
N HIS A 204 -5.10 -28.97 -11.53
CA HIS A 204 -5.70 -30.28 -11.27
C HIS A 204 -5.90 -30.55 -9.78
N LYS A 205 -5.00 -30.04 -8.91
CA LYS A 205 -5.15 -30.08 -7.45
C LYS A 205 -6.40 -29.32 -7.01
N LEU A 206 -6.60 -28.11 -7.53
CA LEU A 206 -7.75 -27.28 -7.21
C LEU A 206 -9.07 -27.91 -7.72
N GLN A 207 -9.07 -28.46 -8.94
CA GLN A 207 -10.20 -29.20 -9.49
C GLN A 207 -10.53 -30.45 -8.67
N PHE A 208 -9.52 -31.20 -8.23
CA PHE A 208 -9.71 -32.39 -7.40
C PHE A 208 -10.39 -32.03 -6.07
N VAL A 209 -9.91 -30.97 -5.39
CA VAL A 209 -10.51 -30.50 -4.13
C VAL A 209 -11.95 -30.05 -4.35
N GLU A 210 -12.22 -29.32 -5.43
CA GLU A 210 -13.58 -28.87 -5.79
C GLU A 210 -14.53 -30.06 -6.02
N ILE A 211 -14.09 -31.09 -6.75
CA ILE A 211 -14.86 -32.33 -6.96
C ILE A 211 -15.11 -33.02 -5.61
N LEU A 212 -14.10 -33.08 -4.74
CA LEU A 212 -14.21 -33.73 -3.43
C LEU A 212 -15.19 -33.01 -2.49
N GLN A 213 -15.34 -31.69 -2.62
CA GLN A 213 -16.29 -30.90 -1.85
C GLN A 213 -17.72 -30.98 -2.39
N LYS A 214 -17.91 -31.00 -3.71
CA LYS A 214 -19.24 -30.94 -4.35
C LYS A 214 -19.85 -32.31 -4.68
N ARG A 215 -19.01 -33.32 -4.91
CA ARG A 215 -19.42 -34.64 -5.42
C ARG A 215 -19.01 -35.75 -4.46
N CYS A 216 -19.06 -36.99 -4.94
CA CYS A 216 -18.68 -38.17 -4.18
C CYS A 216 -17.18 -38.50 -4.36
N GLN A 217 -16.67 -39.33 -3.44
CA GLN A 217 -15.28 -39.81 -3.44
C GLN A 217 -14.88 -40.53 -4.74
N ALA A 218 -15.83 -41.22 -5.39
CA ALA A 218 -15.58 -41.98 -6.60
C ALA A 218 -15.17 -41.07 -7.78
N ASP A 219 -15.90 -39.97 -7.99
CA ASP A 219 -15.61 -39.00 -9.04
C ASP A 219 -14.22 -38.36 -8.86
N ALA A 220 -13.86 -38.02 -7.61
CA ALA A 220 -12.54 -37.47 -7.30
C ALA A 220 -11.42 -38.48 -7.59
N LEU A 221 -11.64 -39.75 -7.25
CA LEU A 221 -10.68 -40.82 -7.50
C LEU A 221 -10.49 -41.07 -9.00
N ASP A 222 -11.57 -41.06 -9.78
CA ASP A 222 -11.50 -41.25 -11.23
C ASP A 222 -10.84 -40.05 -11.92
N TYR A 223 -11.09 -38.83 -11.43
CA TYR A 223 -10.34 -37.64 -11.86
C TYR A 223 -8.84 -37.78 -11.59
N ALA A 224 -8.47 -38.21 -10.38
CA ALA A 224 -7.07 -38.38 -10.00
C ALA A 224 -6.34 -39.42 -10.87
N LYS A 225 -6.98 -40.57 -11.15
CA LYS A 225 -6.42 -41.59 -12.05
C LYS A 225 -6.17 -41.05 -13.46
N THR A 226 -7.06 -40.19 -13.95
CA THR A 226 -7.00 -39.67 -15.32
C THR A 226 -5.96 -38.57 -15.47
N TYR A 227 -5.95 -37.59 -14.55
CA TYR A 227 -5.18 -36.36 -14.72
C TYR A 227 -3.99 -36.20 -13.75
N LEU A 228 -4.06 -36.76 -12.54
CA LEU A 228 -2.99 -36.66 -11.55
C LEU A 228 -1.97 -37.80 -11.67
N ALA A 229 -2.40 -39.03 -12.00
CA ALA A 229 -1.50 -40.18 -12.11
C ALA A 229 -0.32 -39.97 -13.08
N PRO A 230 -0.49 -39.33 -14.26
CA PRO A 230 0.65 -39.02 -15.14
C PRO A 230 1.69 -38.08 -14.52
N LEU A 231 1.30 -37.25 -13.54
CA LEU A 231 2.16 -36.29 -12.85
C LEU A 231 2.86 -36.89 -11.62
N ALA A 232 2.55 -38.14 -11.25
CA ALA A 232 3.02 -38.77 -10.02
C ALA A 232 4.52 -39.05 -9.99
N SER A 233 5.17 -39.23 -11.15
CA SER A 233 6.61 -39.43 -11.21
C SER A 233 7.42 -38.23 -10.69
N VAL A 234 6.85 -37.03 -10.78
CA VAL A 234 7.51 -35.77 -10.37
C VAL A 234 6.95 -35.21 -9.07
N HIS A 235 5.64 -35.39 -8.81
CA HIS A 235 4.94 -34.73 -7.69
C HIS A 235 4.23 -35.71 -6.74
N MET A 236 4.84 -36.87 -6.48
CA MET A 236 4.24 -37.94 -5.68
C MET A 236 3.76 -37.47 -4.30
N ASP A 237 4.54 -36.65 -3.60
CA ASP A 237 4.22 -36.19 -2.24
C ASP A 237 2.92 -35.36 -2.20
N GLU A 238 2.72 -34.48 -3.19
CA GLU A 238 1.50 -33.68 -3.30
C GLU A 238 0.29 -34.55 -3.64
N ILE A 239 0.46 -35.56 -4.50
CA ILE A 239 -0.63 -36.49 -4.84
C ILE A 239 -0.99 -37.37 -3.65
N GLN A 240 -0.02 -37.81 -2.84
CA GLN A 240 -0.30 -38.57 -1.63
C GLN A 240 -1.14 -37.78 -0.63
N LYS A 241 -0.85 -36.47 -0.45
CA LYS A 241 -1.70 -35.59 0.36
C LYS A 241 -3.13 -35.50 -0.18
N LEU A 242 -3.29 -35.37 -1.51
CA LEU A 242 -4.60 -35.38 -2.16
C LEU A 242 -5.35 -36.70 -1.94
N MET A 243 -4.65 -37.84 -2.03
CA MET A 243 -5.25 -39.15 -1.75
C MET A 243 -5.65 -39.27 -0.27
N GLY A 244 -4.88 -38.69 0.66
CA GLY A 244 -5.23 -38.60 2.07
C GLY A 244 -6.53 -37.82 2.34
N CYS A 245 -6.83 -36.82 1.51
CA CYS A 245 -8.07 -36.03 1.61
C CYS A 245 -9.33 -36.89 1.40
N LEU A 246 -9.24 -38.00 0.65
CA LEU A 246 -10.35 -38.91 0.41
C LEU A 246 -10.88 -39.56 1.71
N LEU A 247 -10.10 -39.59 2.79
CA LEU A 247 -10.54 -40.10 4.10
C LEU A 247 -11.41 -39.10 4.88
N TRP A 248 -11.43 -37.84 4.44
CA TRP A 248 -12.04 -36.72 5.16
C TRP A 248 -13.21 -36.09 4.39
N VAL A 249 -13.82 -36.80 3.44
CA VAL A 249 -14.97 -36.31 2.67
C VAL A 249 -16.09 -35.81 3.58
N GLY A 250 -16.56 -34.59 3.34
CA GLY A 250 -17.56 -33.92 4.18
C GLY A 250 -17.04 -33.34 5.51
N LYS A 251 -15.74 -33.49 5.82
CA LYS A 251 -15.08 -32.96 7.02
C LYS A 251 -13.69 -32.36 6.75
N LEU A 252 -13.44 -31.93 5.50
CA LEU A 252 -12.14 -31.45 5.04
C LEU A 252 -11.64 -30.23 5.83
N ASP A 253 -12.53 -29.35 6.27
CA ASP A 253 -12.18 -28.16 7.05
C ASP A 253 -11.58 -28.50 8.42
N SER A 254 -11.92 -29.67 8.96
CA SER A 254 -11.39 -30.20 10.23
C SER A 254 -10.24 -31.19 10.06
N SER A 255 -9.80 -31.39 8.81
CA SER A 255 -8.74 -32.35 8.48
C SER A 255 -7.35 -31.71 8.61
N PRO A 256 -6.27 -32.53 8.65
CA PRO A 256 -4.90 -32.03 8.52
C PRO A 256 -4.61 -31.31 7.20
N TYR A 257 -5.55 -31.33 6.25
CA TYR A 257 -5.44 -30.75 4.91
C TYR A 257 -6.36 -29.53 4.71
N SER A 258 -6.84 -28.92 5.80
CA SER A 258 -7.75 -27.75 5.76
C SER A 258 -7.20 -26.60 4.89
N GLU A 259 -5.87 -26.43 4.86
CA GLU A 259 -5.21 -25.45 3.99
C GLU A 259 -5.51 -25.62 2.50
N LEU A 260 -5.78 -26.86 2.03
CA LEU A 260 -6.09 -27.13 0.62
C LEU A 260 -7.48 -26.64 0.22
N VAL A 261 -8.37 -26.48 1.21
CA VAL A 261 -9.76 -26.08 1.03
C VAL A 261 -9.95 -24.56 1.19
N ASP A 262 -8.90 -23.86 1.63
CA ASP A 262 -8.94 -22.42 1.84
C ASP A 262 -9.38 -21.67 0.56
N PRO A 263 -10.43 -20.82 0.61
CA PRO A 263 -10.90 -20.07 -0.54
C PRO A 263 -9.82 -19.18 -1.19
N SER A 264 -8.84 -18.70 -0.41
CA SER A 264 -7.71 -17.90 -0.91
C SER A 264 -6.83 -18.65 -1.91
N ASN A 265 -6.89 -20.00 -1.95
CA ASN A 265 -6.16 -20.77 -2.96
C ASN A 265 -6.65 -20.47 -4.38
N TRP A 266 -7.93 -20.12 -4.54
CA TRP A 266 -8.45 -19.72 -5.83
C TRP A 266 -7.96 -18.34 -6.24
N GLU A 267 -7.95 -17.38 -5.32
CA GLU A 267 -7.40 -16.04 -5.55
C GLU A 267 -5.91 -16.12 -5.93
N LYS A 268 -5.11 -16.88 -5.16
CA LYS A 268 -3.70 -17.14 -5.48
C LYS A 268 -3.51 -17.83 -6.83
N MET A 269 -4.40 -18.75 -7.21
CA MET A 269 -4.33 -19.43 -8.49
C MET A 269 -4.64 -18.47 -9.65
N THR A 270 -5.63 -17.59 -9.47
CA THR A 270 -5.97 -16.53 -10.42
C THR A 270 -4.80 -15.58 -10.61
N GLU A 271 -4.17 -15.12 -9.52
CA GLU A 271 -2.96 -14.28 -9.55
C GLU A 271 -1.83 -14.97 -10.32
N GLU A 272 -1.49 -16.22 -9.96
CA GLU A 272 -0.43 -16.99 -10.63
C GLU A 272 -0.71 -17.16 -12.13
N ILE A 273 -1.95 -17.47 -12.54
CA ILE A 273 -2.28 -17.57 -13.97
C ILE A 273 -2.07 -16.24 -14.67
N THR A 274 -2.50 -15.13 -14.08
CA THR A 274 -2.29 -13.80 -14.64
C THR A 274 -0.79 -13.49 -14.80
N GLU A 275 0.03 -13.84 -13.81
CA GLU A 275 1.49 -13.66 -13.88
C GLU A 275 2.12 -14.50 -14.98
N GLN A 276 1.80 -15.80 -15.03
CA GLN A 276 2.33 -16.71 -16.04
C GLN A 276 1.87 -16.31 -17.45
N PHE A 277 0.62 -15.85 -17.60
CA PHE A 277 0.08 -15.35 -18.85
C PHE A 277 0.81 -14.09 -19.31
N CYS A 278 1.06 -13.14 -18.40
CA CYS A 278 1.84 -11.94 -18.73
C CYS A 278 3.28 -12.32 -19.12
N SER A 279 3.94 -13.19 -18.37
CA SER A 279 5.28 -13.67 -18.69
C SER A 279 5.33 -14.37 -20.04
N PHE A 280 4.31 -15.16 -20.37
CA PHE A 280 4.17 -15.84 -21.67
C PHE A 280 4.09 -14.83 -22.83
N LEU A 281 3.41 -13.69 -22.63
CA LEU A 281 3.37 -12.60 -23.61
C LEU A 281 4.64 -11.74 -23.64
N GLY A 282 5.69 -12.10 -22.88
CA GLY A 282 6.90 -11.27 -22.74
C GLY A 282 6.65 -9.96 -21.98
N GLN A 283 5.58 -9.90 -21.20
CA GLN A 283 5.19 -8.74 -20.40
C GLN A 283 5.65 -8.92 -18.96
N SER A 284 5.91 -7.81 -18.26
CA SER A 284 6.18 -7.83 -16.82
C SER A 284 4.95 -8.32 -16.03
N SER A 285 5.15 -9.07 -14.94
CA SER A 285 4.04 -9.43 -14.03
C SER A 285 3.29 -8.19 -13.54
N PRO A 286 3.93 -7.18 -12.92
CA PRO A 286 3.26 -5.93 -12.59
C PRO A 286 3.07 -5.06 -13.84
N SER A 287 1.97 -4.31 -13.89
CA SER A 287 1.74 -3.32 -14.95
C SER A 287 2.81 -2.22 -14.90
N PRO A 288 3.47 -1.89 -16.04
CA PRO A 288 4.46 -0.81 -16.09
C PRO A 288 3.90 0.53 -15.61
N LEU A 289 2.61 0.80 -15.84
CA LEU A 289 1.95 2.01 -15.35
C LEU A 289 1.90 2.05 -13.82
N SER A 290 1.48 0.94 -13.20
CA SER A 290 1.41 0.81 -11.74
C SER A 290 2.79 0.95 -11.09
N VAL A 291 3.82 0.34 -11.71
CA VAL A 291 5.21 0.46 -11.26
C VAL A 291 5.70 1.91 -11.37
N ALA A 292 5.47 2.57 -12.50
CA ALA A 292 5.87 3.96 -12.70
C ALA A 292 5.17 4.90 -11.71
N LEU A 293 3.88 4.68 -11.44
CA LEU A 293 3.13 5.44 -10.46
C LEU A 293 3.67 5.21 -9.04
N ALA A 294 3.93 3.97 -8.65
CA ALA A 294 4.49 3.63 -7.35
C ALA A 294 5.89 4.26 -7.15
N ALA A 295 6.76 4.16 -8.14
CA ALA A 295 8.07 4.83 -8.14
C ALA A 295 7.93 6.35 -8.04
N GLY A 296 6.97 6.92 -8.77
CA GLY A 296 6.63 8.33 -8.71
C GLY A 296 6.21 8.77 -7.31
N ILE A 297 5.33 8.01 -6.66
CA ILE A 297 4.86 8.27 -5.29
C ILE A 297 6.03 8.22 -4.29
N GLU A 298 6.94 7.26 -4.43
CA GLU A 298 8.10 7.13 -3.55
C GLU A 298 9.10 8.29 -3.75
N GLY A 299 9.33 8.70 -5.00
CA GLY A 299 10.24 9.81 -5.33
C GLY A 299 9.67 11.20 -5.08
N LEU A 300 8.35 11.36 -5.11
CA LEU A 300 7.65 12.65 -5.06
C LEU A 300 8.02 13.54 -3.87
N PRO A 301 8.15 13.05 -2.62
CA PRO A 301 8.54 13.89 -1.49
C PRO A 301 9.92 14.55 -1.67
N THR A 302 10.86 13.83 -2.28
CA THR A 302 12.20 14.35 -2.59
C THR A 302 12.12 15.41 -3.68
N LEU A 303 11.35 15.15 -4.75
CA LEU A 303 11.14 16.11 -5.84
C LEU A 303 10.47 17.41 -5.37
N LEU A 304 9.46 17.33 -4.49
CA LEU A 304 8.80 18.51 -3.93
C LEU A 304 9.73 19.35 -3.05
N LYS A 305 10.56 18.71 -2.24
CA LYS A 305 11.58 19.40 -1.44
C LYS A 305 12.59 20.10 -2.34
N LEU A 306 13.08 19.42 -3.38
CA LEU A 306 13.99 20.00 -4.36
C LEU A 306 13.38 21.19 -5.08
N ALA A 307 12.13 21.08 -5.55
CA ALA A 307 11.40 22.17 -6.19
C ALA A 307 11.29 23.39 -5.26
N THR A 308 11.09 23.17 -3.96
CA THR A 308 11.03 24.25 -2.96
C THR A 308 12.39 24.93 -2.79
N VAL A 309 13.48 24.17 -2.69
CA VAL A 309 14.84 24.70 -2.57
C VAL A 309 15.26 25.46 -3.83
N MET A 310 14.85 24.95 -4.99
CA MET A 310 15.19 25.50 -6.30
C MET A 310 14.23 26.60 -6.78
N ALA A 311 13.24 26.99 -5.96
CA ALA A 311 12.21 27.96 -6.35
C ALA A 311 12.79 29.31 -6.82
N ALA A 312 13.89 29.76 -6.20
CA ALA A 312 14.59 30.99 -6.59
C ALA A 312 15.37 30.87 -7.92
N LYS A 313 15.63 29.64 -8.40
CA LYS A 313 16.44 29.32 -9.58
C LYS A 313 15.65 28.45 -10.57
N LYS A 314 14.42 28.86 -10.88
CA LYS A 314 13.49 28.09 -11.74
C LYS A 314 14.07 27.71 -13.10
N GLN A 315 14.85 28.59 -13.74
CA GLN A 315 15.47 28.32 -15.04
C GLN A 315 16.54 27.22 -14.95
N GLU A 316 17.38 27.24 -13.91
CA GLU A 316 18.35 26.18 -13.65
C GLU A 316 17.64 24.84 -13.34
N TRP A 317 16.54 24.89 -12.59
CA TRP A 317 15.71 23.71 -12.31
C TRP A 317 15.17 23.04 -13.57
N LEU A 318 14.66 23.83 -14.52
CA LEU A 318 14.09 23.32 -15.77
C LEU A 318 15.15 22.82 -16.75
N ALA A 319 16.35 23.42 -16.76
CA ALA A 319 17.44 23.02 -17.66
C ALA A 319 18.25 21.81 -17.17
N MET A 320 18.06 21.37 -15.92
CA MET A 320 18.82 20.26 -15.34
C MET A 320 18.40 18.90 -15.93
N LYS A 321 19.34 18.27 -16.65
CA LYS A 321 19.17 16.89 -17.17
C LYS A 321 19.23 15.80 -16.09
N GLN A 322 19.86 16.08 -14.96
CA GLN A 322 20.02 15.13 -13.84
C GLN A 322 19.61 15.80 -12.53
N LEU A 323 19.14 15.00 -11.58
CA LEU A 323 18.82 15.47 -10.25
C LEU A 323 20.11 15.67 -9.43
N PRO A 324 20.21 16.74 -8.62
CA PRO A 324 21.40 17.01 -7.81
C PRO A 324 21.51 16.09 -6.60
N VAL A 325 20.44 15.36 -6.26
CA VAL A 325 20.38 14.40 -5.17
C VAL A 325 19.84 13.08 -5.67
N PRO A 326 20.30 11.95 -5.11
CA PRO A 326 19.74 10.65 -5.43
C PRO A 326 18.28 10.56 -4.95
N VAL A 327 17.45 9.88 -5.75
CA VAL A 327 16.10 9.48 -5.36
C VAL A 327 16.15 7.99 -5.05
N GLU A 328 16.18 7.67 -3.76
CA GLU A 328 16.20 6.29 -3.27
C GLU A 328 14.80 5.71 -3.39
N LEU A 329 14.54 4.93 -4.45
CA LEU A 329 13.23 4.30 -4.67
C LEU A 329 13.07 2.97 -3.94
N GLY A 330 14.17 2.30 -3.58
CA GLY A 330 14.15 0.94 -3.03
C GLY A 330 14.66 -0.11 -4.01
N LYS A 331 14.78 -1.36 -3.53
CA LYS A 331 15.31 -2.49 -4.32
C LYS A 331 14.26 -3.10 -5.25
N GLU A 332 13.00 -2.95 -4.91
CA GLU A 332 11.83 -3.40 -5.65
C GLU A 332 11.66 -2.74 -7.02
N PHE A 333 12.31 -1.58 -7.24
CA PHE A 333 12.35 -0.88 -8.53
C PHE A 333 13.64 -1.13 -9.34
N GLN A 334 14.50 -2.04 -8.88
CA GLN A 334 15.76 -2.37 -9.55
C GLN A 334 15.57 -3.58 -10.47
N TYR A 335 15.10 -3.32 -11.69
CA TYR A 335 14.81 -4.36 -12.69
C TYR A 335 16.02 -4.77 -13.55
N HIS A 336 17.05 -3.92 -13.58
CA HIS A 336 18.22 -4.13 -14.42
C HIS A 336 19.50 -3.88 -13.62
N SER A 337 20.53 -4.67 -13.91
CA SER A 337 21.88 -4.42 -13.41
C SER A 337 22.44 -3.16 -14.04
N ILE A 338 22.59 -2.10 -13.25
CA ILE A 338 23.15 -0.83 -13.70
C ILE A 338 24.54 -0.66 -13.09
N PHE A 339 25.54 -0.40 -13.93
CA PHE A 339 26.87 0.01 -13.49
C PHE A 339 27.09 1.49 -13.77
N VAL A 340 27.52 2.26 -12.78
CA VAL A 340 27.97 3.64 -12.96
C VAL A 340 29.48 3.68 -12.77
N CYS A 341 30.19 4.12 -13.80
CA CYS A 341 31.65 4.22 -13.75
C CYS A 341 32.05 5.21 -12.67
N PRO A 342 32.88 4.83 -11.70
CA PRO A 342 33.12 5.70 -10.55
C PRO A 342 34.15 6.80 -10.87
N VAL A 343 34.83 6.72 -12.04
CA VAL A 343 35.72 7.77 -12.57
C VAL A 343 34.96 8.79 -13.42
N SER A 344 34.23 8.33 -14.44
CA SER A 344 33.49 9.25 -15.32
C SER A 344 32.16 9.70 -14.71
N ARG A 345 31.65 8.97 -13.70
CA ARG A 345 30.30 9.13 -13.13
C ARG A 345 29.19 8.97 -14.16
N GLU A 346 29.49 8.27 -15.25
CA GLU A 346 28.56 7.94 -16.33
C GLU A 346 28.06 6.51 -16.15
N GLN A 347 26.79 6.28 -16.47
CA GLN A 347 26.23 4.94 -16.56
C GLN A 347 26.87 4.17 -17.72
N GLY A 348 27.22 2.90 -17.48
CA GLY A 348 27.71 1.98 -18.52
C GLY A 348 26.63 1.68 -19.56
N SER A 349 27.05 1.47 -20.80
CA SER A 349 26.18 1.16 -21.94
C SER A 349 26.80 0.06 -22.80
N GLU A 350 26.09 -0.43 -23.83
CA GLU A 350 26.66 -1.39 -24.79
C GLU A 350 27.90 -0.84 -25.51
N GLU A 351 27.91 0.46 -25.83
CA GLU A 351 29.05 1.14 -26.46
C GLU A 351 30.18 1.44 -25.45
N ASN A 352 29.82 1.69 -24.19
CA ASN A 352 30.73 2.01 -23.10
C ASN A 352 30.60 1.02 -21.92
N PRO A 353 30.90 -0.27 -22.14
CA PRO A 353 30.58 -1.30 -21.18
C PRO A 353 31.48 -1.25 -19.94
N PRO A 354 31.02 -1.83 -18.83
CA PRO A 354 31.85 -2.07 -17.65
C PRO A 354 32.96 -3.08 -17.98
N MET A 355 34.19 -2.72 -17.65
CA MET A 355 35.38 -3.52 -17.90
C MET A 355 36.06 -3.83 -16.57
N LEU A 356 36.24 -5.11 -16.28
CA LEU A 356 36.98 -5.64 -15.14
C LEU A 356 38.49 -5.51 -15.39
N LEU A 357 39.17 -4.81 -14.49
CA LEU A 357 40.62 -4.71 -14.47
C LEU A 357 41.23 -5.97 -13.81
N PRO A 358 42.53 -6.28 -14.03
CA PRO A 358 43.22 -7.41 -13.40
C PRO A 358 43.22 -7.40 -11.87
N CYS A 359 43.07 -6.21 -11.28
CA CYS A 359 42.98 -6.01 -9.83
C CYS A 359 41.58 -6.31 -9.26
N GLY A 360 40.58 -6.60 -10.10
CA GLY A 360 39.19 -6.83 -9.69
C GLY A 360 38.31 -5.58 -9.64
N HIS A 361 38.86 -4.37 -9.78
CA HIS A 361 38.06 -3.16 -9.92
C HIS A 361 37.42 -3.04 -11.30
N VAL A 362 36.30 -2.33 -11.40
CA VAL A 362 35.55 -2.15 -12.65
C VAL A 362 35.54 -0.69 -13.06
N LEU A 363 35.82 -0.41 -14.34
CA LEU A 363 35.72 0.91 -14.95
C LEU A 363 35.03 0.79 -16.31
N CYS A 364 34.37 1.85 -16.78
CA CYS A 364 33.84 1.86 -18.14
C CYS A 364 34.96 1.90 -19.20
N LYS A 365 34.72 1.27 -20.36
CA LYS A 365 35.64 1.20 -21.51
C LYS A 365 36.24 2.55 -21.90
N HIS A 366 35.42 3.60 -22.00
CA HIS A 366 35.88 4.95 -22.33
C HIS A 366 36.83 5.53 -21.27
N SER A 367 36.60 5.24 -19.98
CA SER A 367 37.49 5.68 -18.91
C SER A 367 38.85 4.98 -19.02
N ILE A 368 38.85 3.68 -19.32
CA ILE A 368 40.07 2.90 -19.57
C ILE A 368 40.83 3.44 -20.79
N HIS A 369 40.14 3.73 -21.90
CA HIS A 369 40.75 4.33 -23.08
C HIS A 369 41.42 5.67 -22.78
N LYS A 370 40.77 6.56 -22.00
CA LYS A 370 41.37 7.85 -21.59
C LYS A 370 42.60 7.65 -20.71
N LEU A 371 42.53 6.78 -19.70
CA LEU A 371 43.64 6.51 -18.78
C LEU A 371 44.87 5.89 -19.49
N SER A 372 44.61 5.00 -20.45
CA SER A 372 45.64 4.34 -21.28
C SER A 372 46.14 5.16 -22.47
N LYS A 373 45.74 6.44 -22.60
CA LYS A 373 46.00 7.28 -23.79
C LYS A 373 45.64 6.55 -25.10
N ASN A 374 44.36 6.28 -25.30
CA ASN A 374 43.83 5.56 -26.46
C ASN A 374 44.48 4.17 -26.64
N SER A 375 44.59 3.41 -25.54
CA SER A 375 45.14 2.04 -25.53
C SER A 375 46.62 1.90 -25.90
N THR A 376 47.39 2.99 -25.86
CA THR A 376 48.81 2.98 -26.25
C THR A 376 49.76 2.61 -25.12
N ARG A 377 49.31 2.67 -23.85
CA ARG A 377 50.15 2.37 -22.68
C ARG A 377 49.38 1.75 -21.52
N SER A 378 50.11 1.16 -20.58
CA SER A 378 49.56 0.78 -19.28
C SER A 378 49.16 2.01 -18.46
N PHE A 379 48.23 1.81 -17.53
CA PHE A 379 47.69 2.84 -16.64
C PHE A 379 47.51 2.28 -15.23
N LYS A 380 47.54 3.16 -14.23
CA LYS A 380 47.26 2.78 -12.84
C LYS A 380 45.77 2.75 -12.57
N CYS A 381 45.32 1.74 -11.83
CA CYS A 381 43.97 1.72 -11.30
C CYS A 381 43.73 2.95 -10.41
N PRO A 382 42.59 3.65 -10.53
CA PRO A 382 42.25 4.78 -9.66
C PRO A 382 42.02 4.41 -8.19
N TYR A 383 41.75 3.13 -7.90
CA TYR A 383 41.42 2.63 -6.56
C TYR A 383 42.56 1.88 -5.88
N CYS A 384 43.62 1.51 -6.61
CA CYS A 384 44.71 0.71 -6.07
C CYS A 384 46.02 0.95 -6.84
N PRO A 385 47.18 0.60 -6.27
CA PRO A 385 48.47 0.89 -6.91
C PRO A 385 48.79 -0.01 -8.11
N GLN A 386 47.93 -0.96 -8.47
CA GLN A 386 48.19 -1.94 -9.53
C GLN A 386 48.06 -1.33 -10.93
N ASP A 387 49.05 -1.59 -11.77
CA ASP A 387 49.04 -1.23 -13.19
C ASP A 387 48.19 -2.22 -14.00
N ALA A 388 47.49 -1.73 -15.02
CA ALA A 388 46.69 -2.51 -15.94
C ALA A 388 46.97 -2.07 -17.40
N SER A 389 46.88 -3.00 -18.35
CA SER A 389 46.77 -2.68 -19.77
C SER A 389 45.36 -2.97 -20.27
N VAL A 390 44.96 -2.30 -21.37
CA VAL A 390 43.62 -2.48 -21.96
C VAL A 390 43.38 -3.93 -22.40
N THR A 391 44.42 -4.60 -22.88
CA THR A 391 44.37 -6.02 -23.30
C THR A 391 44.09 -7.01 -22.17
N GLN A 392 44.38 -6.63 -20.92
CA GLN A 392 44.09 -7.46 -19.75
C GLN A 392 42.70 -7.21 -19.17
N CYS A 393 42.02 -6.16 -19.62
CA CYS A 393 40.69 -5.81 -19.13
C CYS A 393 39.64 -6.68 -19.83
N ARG A 394 38.68 -7.21 -19.07
CA ARG A 394 37.61 -8.06 -19.60
C ARG A 394 36.27 -7.37 -19.46
N GLN A 395 35.46 -7.40 -20.51
CA GLN A 395 34.10 -6.88 -20.41
C GLN A 395 33.27 -7.74 -19.43
N LEU A 396 32.52 -7.07 -18.56
CA LEU A 396 31.53 -7.71 -17.71
C LEU A 396 30.17 -7.74 -18.41
N PHE A 397 29.47 -8.84 -18.25
CA PHE A 397 28.07 -9.02 -18.64
C PHE A 397 27.30 -9.33 -17.35
N PHE A 398 26.21 -8.59 -17.12
CA PHE A 398 25.38 -8.69 -15.92
C PHE A 398 24.01 -9.28 -16.24
#